data_AF-A0A1Y0MHC3-F1
#
_entry.id   AF-A0A1Y0MHC3-F1
#
_cell.length_a   1.000
_cell.length_b   1.000
_cell.length_c   1.000
_cell.angle_alpha   90.00
_cell.angle_beta   90.00
_cell.angle_gamma   90.00
#
_symmetry.space_group_name_H-M   'P 1'
#
loop_
_entity.id
_entity.type
_entity.pdbx_description
1 polymer ?
#
loop_
_entity_poly.entity_id
_entity_poly.type
_entity_poly.pdbx_seq_one_letter_code
_entity_poly.pdbx_strand_id
1 'polypeptide(L)'
;MKPIYLYLSVFLISTISYSQTDYSASKEHPFGLANPEAPQELRDFQPLIGKCNCKSTSRNPDQSWAEAIDMTWEWKYIMNGMAVQDETIKSDGKHSGSIRQFIADSSKWYVHYYSSGSPTTKLPTWEGNKKENGNIVLYKEQKAPNGTDGFFRLTFYDISTSGYKWIGEWVDKTETVTFPTWKIDCKRVTDEKSDLTVIKDNISAFSKAYMSGNINDLVNMYTDDGKIFPNNLKILEGKTDLKSYWTIPEGVKILHHKVTPTEIKIENDIAYDYGYYEGKTLTKEKEEISWQGKYIIIWKKINNEWKIYLDIWNNVRP
;
A
#
# COMPACT_ATOMS: atom_id res chain seq x y z
N MET A 1 -56.05 57.78 4.28
CA MET A 1 -55.72 56.55 5.06
C MET A 1 -56.31 55.36 4.31
N LYS A 2 -55.62 54.31 3.85
CA LYS A 2 -54.24 53.81 3.96
C LYS A 2 -53.95 53.02 2.64
N PRO A 3 -52.70 52.91 2.17
CA PRO A 3 -52.39 52.08 1.00
C PRO A 3 -52.33 50.59 1.39
N ILE A 4 -52.86 49.73 0.51
CA ILE A 4 -52.78 48.26 0.63
C ILE A 4 -51.48 47.83 -0.08
N TYR A 5 -50.52 47.32 0.67
CA TYR A 5 -49.29 46.74 0.14
C TYR A 5 -49.50 45.24 -0.09
N LEU A 6 -49.40 44.82 -1.36
CA LEU A 6 -49.38 43.42 -1.75
C LEU A 6 -47.96 42.88 -1.51
N TYR A 7 -47.78 42.08 -0.46
CA TYR A 7 -46.51 41.39 -0.19
C TYR A 7 -46.36 40.19 -1.13
N LEU A 8 -45.49 40.29 -2.12
CA LEU A 8 -45.05 39.16 -2.93
C LEU A 8 -43.92 38.44 -2.18
N SER A 9 -44.24 37.33 -1.53
CA SER A 9 -43.26 36.47 -0.85
C SER A 9 -42.48 35.65 -1.88
N VAL A 10 -41.31 36.15 -2.29
CA VAL A 10 -40.35 35.37 -3.09
C VAL A 10 -39.66 34.37 -2.16
N PHE A 11 -40.02 33.09 -2.25
CA PHE A 11 -39.25 32.01 -1.62
C PHE A 11 -37.92 31.85 -2.38
N LEU A 12 -36.83 32.39 -1.84
CA LEU A 12 -35.49 32.02 -2.26
C LEU A 12 -35.26 30.55 -1.85
N ILE A 13 -35.28 29.65 -2.84
CA ILE A 13 -34.79 28.28 -2.66
C ILE A 13 -33.26 28.39 -2.61
N SER A 14 -32.71 28.33 -1.42
CA SER A 14 -31.27 28.21 -1.19
C SER A 14 -30.81 26.85 -1.71
N THR A 15 -30.31 26.78 -2.94
CA THR A 15 -29.58 25.60 -3.41
C THR A 15 -28.27 25.55 -2.63
N ILE A 16 -28.20 24.66 -1.65
CA ILE A 16 -26.95 24.39 -0.94
C ILE A 16 -26.03 23.68 -1.94
N SER A 17 -25.07 24.42 -2.49
CA SER A 17 -24.03 23.85 -3.35
C SER A 17 -23.04 23.07 -2.48
N TYR A 18 -23.16 21.74 -2.46
CA TYR A 18 -22.13 20.87 -1.88
C TYR A 18 -20.96 20.75 -2.86
N SER A 19 -19.73 20.88 -2.34
CA SER A 19 -18.53 20.54 -3.11
C SER A 19 -18.52 19.02 -3.35
N GLN A 20 -18.42 18.60 -4.61
CA GLN A 20 -18.30 17.19 -4.98
C GLN A 20 -16.86 16.74 -4.74
N THR A 21 -16.67 15.81 -3.80
CA THR A 21 -15.35 15.25 -3.46
C THR A 21 -15.28 13.74 -3.62
N ASP A 22 -16.24 13.15 -4.33
CA ASP A 22 -16.48 11.70 -4.42
C ASP A 22 -15.28 10.90 -4.96
N TYR A 23 -14.38 11.55 -5.70
CA TYR A 23 -13.20 10.92 -6.31
C TYR A 23 -11.88 11.51 -5.81
N SER A 24 -11.95 12.45 -4.85
CA SER A 24 -10.76 12.99 -4.20
C SER A 24 -10.13 11.95 -3.27
N ALA A 25 -8.87 12.15 -2.90
CA ALA A 25 -8.20 11.27 -1.96
C ALA A 25 -8.95 11.23 -0.61
N SER A 26 -9.16 10.02 -0.09
CA SER A 26 -9.83 9.76 1.18
C SER A 26 -9.03 8.72 1.99
N LYS A 27 -9.52 8.37 3.18
CA LYS A 27 -8.89 7.32 3.99
C LYS A 27 -8.97 5.95 3.30
N GLU A 28 -10.09 5.67 2.62
CA GLU A 28 -10.36 4.43 1.89
C GLU A 28 -9.66 4.42 0.53
N HIS A 29 -9.49 5.60 -0.09
CA HIS A 29 -8.84 5.78 -1.38
C HIS A 29 -7.70 6.81 -1.25
N PRO A 30 -6.54 6.44 -0.68
CA PRO A 30 -5.48 7.40 -0.33
C PRO A 30 -4.89 8.14 -1.55
N PHE A 31 -5.06 7.60 -2.75
CA PHE A 31 -4.60 8.20 -4.01
C PHE A 31 -5.74 8.74 -4.89
N GLY A 32 -6.96 8.83 -4.34
CA GLY A 32 -8.17 9.21 -5.08
C GLY A 32 -8.63 8.15 -6.08
N LEU A 33 -9.67 8.47 -6.85
CA LEU A 33 -10.25 7.62 -7.87
C LEU A 33 -10.31 8.36 -9.22
N ALA A 34 -10.28 7.59 -10.31
CA ALA A 34 -10.57 8.15 -11.63
C ALA A 34 -12.05 8.52 -11.70
N ASN A 35 -12.37 9.76 -12.05
CA ASN A 35 -13.75 10.17 -12.22
C ASN A 35 -14.36 9.42 -13.43
N PRO A 36 -15.56 8.80 -13.30
CA PRO A 36 -16.25 8.16 -14.41
C PRO A 36 -16.55 9.09 -15.59
N GLU A 37 -16.71 10.39 -15.35
CA GLU A 37 -16.98 11.40 -16.38
C GLU A 37 -15.70 11.96 -17.02
N ALA A 38 -14.52 11.64 -16.49
CA ALA A 38 -13.26 12.06 -17.11
C ALA A 38 -13.02 11.34 -18.45
N PRO A 39 -12.24 11.93 -19.36
CA PRO A 39 -11.77 11.26 -20.57
C PRO A 39 -11.19 9.88 -20.27
N GLN A 40 -11.43 8.91 -21.15
CA GLN A 40 -10.99 7.52 -20.91
C GLN A 40 -9.47 7.44 -20.74
N GLU A 41 -8.74 8.30 -21.45
CA GLU A 41 -7.29 8.44 -21.44
C GLU A 41 -6.74 8.74 -20.05
N LEU A 42 -7.53 9.33 -19.13
CA LEU A 42 -7.14 9.49 -17.72
C LEU A 42 -6.59 8.17 -17.13
N ARG A 43 -7.14 7.03 -17.57
CA ARG A 43 -6.76 5.68 -17.12
C ARG A 43 -5.42 5.20 -17.70
N ASP A 44 -4.80 5.92 -18.62
CA ASP A 44 -3.44 5.63 -19.10
C ASP A 44 -2.45 5.53 -17.96
N PHE A 45 -2.59 6.43 -16.96
CA PHE A 45 -1.75 6.49 -15.77
C PHE A 45 -2.29 5.65 -14.60
N GLN A 46 -3.45 4.98 -14.73
CA GLN A 46 -4.03 4.16 -13.67
C GLN A 46 -3.04 3.11 -13.11
N PRO A 47 -2.23 2.40 -13.93
CA PRO A 47 -1.24 1.46 -13.42
C PRO A 47 -0.09 2.10 -12.63
N LEU A 48 0.06 3.42 -12.70
CA LEU A 48 1.11 4.17 -12.00
C LEU A 48 0.60 4.72 -10.66
N ILE A 49 -0.72 4.93 -10.51
CA ILE A 49 -1.38 5.40 -9.27
C ILE A 49 -0.99 4.55 -8.06
N GLY A 50 -0.55 5.20 -7.00
CA GLY A 50 0.02 4.59 -5.81
C GLY A 50 1.46 5.06 -5.55
N LYS A 51 2.16 4.33 -4.68
CA LYS A 51 3.53 4.66 -4.27
C LYS A 51 4.52 3.57 -4.68
N CYS A 52 5.66 3.98 -5.22
CA CYS A 52 6.77 3.08 -5.57
C CYS A 52 8.06 3.50 -4.87
N ASN A 53 8.90 2.51 -4.55
CA ASN A 53 10.32 2.72 -4.24
C ASN A 53 11.10 2.60 -5.55
N CYS A 54 11.91 3.59 -5.88
CA CYS A 54 12.60 3.67 -7.15
C CYS A 54 14.10 3.98 -6.99
N LYS A 55 14.86 3.59 -8.01
CA LYS A 55 16.26 3.94 -8.21
C LYS A 55 16.37 4.88 -9.39
N SER A 56 16.86 6.10 -9.16
CA SER A 56 17.03 7.13 -10.19
C SER A 56 18.51 7.30 -10.55
N THR A 57 18.85 7.23 -11.83
CA THR A 57 20.23 7.32 -12.32
C THR A 57 20.31 8.32 -13.47
N SER A 58 21.07 9.39 -13.29
CA SER A 58 21.33 10.41 -14.32
C SER A 58 22.75 10.29 -14.87
N ARG A 59 23.01 10.84 -16.06
CA ARG A 59 24.38 10.95 -16.58
C ARG A 59 25.18 12.08 -15.91
N ASN A 60 26.46 11.81 -15.72
CA ASN A 60 27.48 12.80 -15.37
C ASN A 60 27.86 13.66 -16.60
N PRO A 61 28.56 14.79 -16.40
CA PRO A 61 29.07 15.62 -17.51
C PRO A 61 29.99 14.86 -18.49
N ASP A 62 30.70 13.85 -18.01
CA ASP A 62 31.55 12.95 -18.82
C ASP A 62 30.77 11.85 -19.55
N GLN A 63 29.44 11.90 -19.47
CA GLN A 63 28.48 10.95 -20.03
C GLN A 63 28.46 9.57 -19.36
N SER A 64 29.25 9.31 -18.32
CA SER A 64 29.08 8.10 -17.50
C SER A 64 27.75 8.13 -16.73
N TRP A 65 27.23 6.97 -16.33
CA TRP A 65 26.09 6.91 -15.43
C TRP A 65 26.55 7.18 -14.00
N ALA A 66 25.90 8.11 -13.32
CA ALA A 66 26.12 8.34 -11.89
C ALA A 66 25.64 7.16 -11.05
N GLU A 67 25.97 7.17 -9.76
CA GLU A 67 25.38 6.23 -8.80
C GLU A 67 23.86 6.43 -8.71
N ALA A 68 23.13 5.34 -8.50
CA ALA A 68 21.68 5.39 -8.39
C ALA A 68 21.25 6.00 -7.05
N ILE A 69 20.33 6.96 -7.12
CA ILE A 69 19.75 7.65 -5.97
C ILE A 69 18.43 6.99 -5.61
N ASP A 70 18.26 6.67 -4.33
CA ASP A 70 16.99 6.20 -3.79
C ASP A 70 15.93 7.30 -3.80
N MET A 71 14.72 6.94 -4.22
CA MET A 71 13.59 7.85 -4.19
C MET A 71 12.26 7.12 -4.04
N THR A 72 11.26 7.80 -3.48
CA THR A 72 9.87 7.37 -3.61
C THR A 72 9.19 8.14 -4.73
N TRP A 73 8.34 7.48 -5.51
CA TRP A 73 7.49 8.13 -6.51
C TRP A 73 6.02 7.83 -6.21
N GLU A 74 5.27 8.86 -5.88
CA GLU A 74 3.85 8.78 -5.57
C GLU A 74 3.02 9.37 -6.71
N TRP A 75 1.92 8.72 -7.03
CA TRP A 75 0.97 9.09 -8.07
C TRP A 75 -0.44 9.09 -7.51
N LYS A 76 -1.22 10.13 -7.80
CA LYS A 76 -2.60 10.26 -7.34
C LYS A 76 -3.47 11.00 -8.34
N TYR A 77 -4.77 10.74 -8.23
CA TYR A 77 -5.77 11.56 -8.88
C TYR A 77 -5.98 12.87 -8.09
N ILE A 78 -6.15 13.95 -8.81
CA ILE A 78 -6.44 15.29 -8.28
C ILE A 78 -7.62 15.91 -9.03
N MET A 79 -8.09 17.08 -8.57
CA MET A 79 -9.21 17.80 -9.18
C MET A 79 -10.47 16.92 -9.27
N ASN A 80 -10.81 16.25 -8.16
CA ASN A 80 -11.92 15.29 -8.07
C ASN A 80 -11.90 14.22 -9.17
N GLY A 81 -10.73 13.61 -9.39
CA GLY A 81 -10.57 12.52 -10.34
C GLY A 81 -10.48 12.95 -11.80
N MET A 82 -10.23 14.22 -12.11
CA MET A 82 -10.16 14.74 -13.48
C MET A 82 -8.73 14.92 -14.01
N ALA A 83 -7.72 14.84 -13.15
CA ALA A 83 -6.32 15.01 -13.51
C ALA A 83 -5.41 14.11 -12.66
N VAL A 84 -4.15 13.98 -13.07
CA VAL A 84 -3.16 13.14 -12.37
C VAL A 84 -2.02 14.02 -11.87
N GLN A 85 -1.58 13.78 -10.64
CA GLN A 85 -0.37 14.35 -10.07
C GLN A 85 0.62 13.24 -9.74
N ASP A 86 1.90 13.52 -9.98
CA ASP A 86 3.00 12.71 -9.47
C ASP A 86 4.01 13.55 -8.67
N GLU A 87 4.63 12.92 -7.68
CA GLU A 87 5.65 13.54 -6.82
C GLU A 87 6.78 12.55 -6.50
N THR A 88 8.01 13.05 -6.53
CA THR A 88 9.23 12.31 -6.24
C THR A 88 9.94 12.89 -5.02
N ILE A 89 10.25 12.04 -4.06
CA ILE A 89 11.05 12.37 -2.88
C ILE A 89 12.36 11.59 -2.96
N LYS A 90 13.44 12.29 -3.34
CA LYS A 90 14.79 11.73 -3.52
C LYS A 90 15.64 11.90 -2.27
N SER A 91 16.52 10.93 -1.99
CA SER A 91 17.43 10.97 -0.83
C SER A 91 18.48 12.08 -0.91
N ASP A 92 18.73 12.65 -2.09
CA ASP A 92 19.63 13.79 -2.32
C ASP A 92 18.97 15.17 -2.07
N GLY A 93 17.70 15.20 -1.66
CA GLY A 93 16.94 16.43 -1.41
C GLY A 93 16.39 17.15 -2.65
N LYS A 94 16.63 16.62 -3.86
CA LYS A 94 16.16 17.24 -5.13
C LYS A 94 14.81 16.65 -5.55
N HIS A 95 13.77 17.10 -4.86
CA HIS A 95 12.38 16.69 -5.10
C HIS A 95 11.81 17.30 -6.38
N SER A 96 10.89 16.58 -7.02
CA SER A 96 10.21 17.05 -8.23
C SER A 96 8.85 16.41 -8.37
N GLY A 97 7.99 16.96 -9.22
CA GLY A 97 6.67 16.40 -9.48
C GLY A 97 6.06 16.97 -10.74
N SER A 98 4.94 16.40 -11.17
CA SER A 98 4.22 16.88 -12.35
C SER A 98 2.71 16.90 -12.12
N ILE A 99 2.04 17.82 -12.81
CA ILE A 99 0.57 17.79 -12.98
C ILE A 99 0.28 17.47 -14.45
N ARG A 100 -0.65 16.53 -14.66
CA ARG A 100 -0.99 15.96 -15.97
C ARG A 100 -2.46 16.15 -16.24
N GLN A 101 -2.78 16.72 -17.39
CA GLN A 101 -4.16 16.85 -17.87
C GLN A 101 -4.24 16.39 -19.32
N PHE A 102 -5.29 15.65 -19.63
CA PHE A 102 -5.60 15.27 -21.00
C PHE A 102 -6.50 16.34 -21.62
N ILE A 103 -6.13 16.86 -22.79
CA ILE A 103 -6.91 17.86 -23.52
C ILE A 103 -7.52 17.18 -24.75
N ALA A 104 -8.83 16.92 -24.68
CA ALA A 104 -9.58 16.18 -25.69
C ALA A 104 -9.44 16.76 -27.12
N ASP A 105 -9.53 18.09 -27.26
CA ASP A 105 -9.41 18.77 -28.55
C ASP A 105 -8.09 18.47 -29.29
N SER A 106 -7.01 18.32 -28.52
CA SER A 106 -5.68 17.98 -29.04
C SER A 106 -5.40 16.48 -29.04
N SER A 107 -6.25 15.70 -28.34
CA SER A 107 -6.07 14.28 -28.05
C SER A 107 -4.66 13.97 -27.52
N LYS A 108 -4.21 14.79 -26.55
CA LYS A 108 -2.87 14.71 -25.96
C LYS A 108 -2.91 14.94 -24.45
N TRP A 109 -2.02 14.25 -23.77
CA TRP A 109 -1.59 14.61 -22.43
C TRP A 109 -0.70 15.84 -22.45
N TYR A 110 -0.90 16.74 -21.49
CA TYR A 110 -0.02 17.85 -21.16
C TYR A 110 0.52 17.67 -19.75
N VAL A 111 1.84 17.68 -19.61
CA VAL A 111 2.55 17.36 -18.36
C VAL A 111 3.40 18.56 -17.97
N HIS A 112 3.02 19.23 -16.89
CA HIS A 112 3.71 20.41 -16.36
C HIS A 112 4.61 19.99 -15.21
N TYR A 113 5.90 20.24 -15.33
CA TYR A 113 6.91 19.77 -14.40
C TYR A 113 7.37 20.84 -13.40
N TYR A 114 7.61 20.41 -12.16
CA TYR A 114 8.10 21.19 -11.05
C TYR A 114 9.35 20.54 -10.45
N SER A 115 10.29 21.34 -9.96
CA SER A 115 11.52 20.89 -9.30
C SER A 115 11.87 21.82 -8.16
N SER A 116 12.19 21.26 -6.98
CA SER A 116 12.67 22.04 -5.83
C SER A 116 14.08 22.57 -6.05
N GLY A 117 14.91 21.82 -6.80
CA GLY A 117 16.30 22.18 -7.08
C GLY A 117 16.49 23.18 -8.22
N SER A 118 15.44 23.43 -9.02
CA SER A 118 15.50 24.36 -10.16
C SER A 118 14.09 24.91 -10.48
N PRO A 119 13.51 25.76 -9.62
CA PRO A 119 12.21 26.35 -9.87
C PRO A 119 12.26 27.30 -11.08
N THR A 120 11.18 27.32 -11.86
CA THR A 120 11.08 28.10 -13.11
C THR A 120 9.81 28.96 -13.11
N THR A 121 9.88 30.17 -13.69
CA THR A 121 8.70 31.04 -13.89
C THR A 121 7.78 30.56 -15.02
N LYS A 122 8.32 29.77 -15.96
CA LYS A 122 7.56 29.07 -17.01
C LYS A 122 7.81 27.59 -16.88
N LEU A 123 6.76 26.83 -16.57
CA LEU A 123 6.87 25.39 -16.39
C LEU A 123 7.23 24.72 -17.72
N PRO A 124 8.22 23.81 -17.72
CA PRO A 124 8.43 22.94 -18.85
C PRO A 124 7.21 22.04 -19.04
N THR A 125 6.73 21.96 -20.28
CA THR A 125 5.55 21.17 -20.64
C THR A 125 5.94 20.10 -21.63
N TRP A 126 5.62 18.84 -21.31
CA TRP A 126 5.68 17.74 -22.28
C TRP A 126 4.28 17.42 -22.77
N GLU A 127 4.17 17.02 -24.03
CA GLU A 127 2.94 16.54 -24.62
C GLU A 127 3.09 15.18 -25.28
N GLY A 128 2.05 14.35 -25.26
CA GLY A 128 2.10 13.04 -25.89
C GLY A 128 0.97 12.13 -25.46
N ASN A 129 1.16 10.82 -25.65
CA ASN A 129 0.09 9.83 -25.49
C ASN A 129 0.64 8.46 -25.11
N LYS A 130 -0.25 7.60 -24.62
CA LYS A 130 0.00 6.15 -24.58
C LYS A 130 0.04 5.59 -26.00
N LYS A 131 0.97 4.68 -26.24
CA LYS A 131 1.20 4.00 -27.51
C LYS A 131 0.57 2.60 -27.46
N GLU A 132 0.34 2.00 -28.62
CA GLU A 132 -0.27 0.67 -28.75
C GLU A 132 0.50 -0.43 -28.00
N ASN A 133 1.82 -0.29 -27.90
CA ASN A 133 2.68 -1.21 -27.13
C ASN A 133 2.57 -1.03 -25.60
N GLY A 134 1.70 -0.13 -25.12
CA GLY A 134 1.48 0.15 -23.71
C GLY A 134 2.38 1.24 -23.12
N ASN A 135 3.43 1.66 -23.82
CA ASN A 135 4.32 2.71 -23.33
C ASN A 135 3.62 4.08 -23.36
N ILE A 136 3.95 4.95 -22.40
CA ILE A 136 3.53 6.36 -22.43
C ILE A 136 4.71 7.20 -22.89
N VAL A 137 4.57 7.88 -24.03
CA VAL A 137 5.66 8.64 -24.65
C VAL A 137 5.26 10.11 -24.77
N LEU A 138 6.11 10.97 -24.23
CA LEU A 138 5.88 12.41 -24.10
C LEU A 138 7.08 13.19 -24.65
N TYR A 139 6.83 14.30 -25.33
CA TYR A 139 7.82 15.11 -26.02
C TYR A 139 7.76 16.55 -25.56
N LYS A 140 8.94 17.17 -25.46
CA LYS A 140 9.11 18.61 -25.31
C LYS A 140 10.22 19.03 -26.25
N GLU A 141 10.02 20.09 -27.03
CA GLU A 141 11.10 20.62 -27.88
C GLU A 141 12.34 20.95 -27.06
N GLN A 142 13.50 20.48 -27.51
CA GLN A 142 14.76 20.74 -26.85
C GLN A 142 15.91 20.61 -27.85
N LYS A 143 16.71 21.67 -28.00
CA LYS A 143 17.96 21.59 -28.76
C LYS A 143 19.00 20.81 -27.97
N ALA A 144 19.82 20.04 -28.68
CA ALA A 144 21.04 19.46 -28.12
C ALA A 144 22.05 20.56 -27.74
N PRO A 145 23.06 20.27 -26.90
CA PRO A 145 24.10 21.24 -26.55
C PRO A 145 24.85 21.85 -27.75
N ASN A 146 24.93 21.11 -28.87
CA ASN A 146 25.54 21.59 -30.12
C ASN A 146 24.58 22.43 -30.99
N GLY A 147 23.36 22.74 -30.52
CA GLY A 147 22.37 23.54 -31.24
C GLY A 147 21.44 22.78 -32.18
N THR A 148 21.64 21.46 -32.36
CA THR A 148 20.78 20.61 -33.20
C THR A 148 19.37 20.57 -32.63
N ASP A 149 18.35 20.79 -33.46
CA ASP A 149 16.96 20.67 -33.01
C ASP A 149 16.58 19.22 -32.71
N GLY A 150 15.76 19.03 -31.68
CA GLY A 150 15.23 17.74 -31.31
C GLY A 150 14.20 17.85 -30.20
N PHE A 151 13.97 16.74 -29.52
CA PHE A 151 13.06 16.64 -28.41
C PHE A 151 13.76 16.08 -27.19
N PHE A 152 13.30 16.48 -26.01
CA PHE A 152 13.48 15.69 -24.81
C PHE A 152 12.27 14.77 -24.65
N ARG A 153 12.47 13.50 -24.96
CA ARG A 153 11.47 12.44 -24.92
C ARG A 153 11.49 11.77 -23.54
N LEU A 154 10.30 11.61 -22.97
CA LEU A 154 10.09 10.79 -21.77
C LEU A 154 9.31 9.55 -22.17
N THR A 155 9.74 8.39 -21.70
CA THR A 155 9.05 7.13 -21.95
C THR A 155 8.84 6.37 -20.64
N PHE A 156 7.59 6.09 -20.29
CA PHE A 156 7.24 5.06 -19.32
C PHE A 156 7.07 3.73 -20.04
N TYR A 157 7.71 2.67 -19.54
CA TYR A 157 7.72 1.33 -20.14
C TYR A 157 7.80 0.26 -19.05
N ASP A 158 7.69 -1.01 -19.43
CA ASP A 158 7.60 -2.16 -18.50
C ASP A 158 6.53 -1.94 -17.41
N ILE A 159 5.41 -1.30 -17.77
CA ILE A 159 4.37 -0.88 -16.83
C ILE A 159 3.54 -2.09 -16.40
N SER A 160 3.48 -2.33 -15.08
CA SER A 160 2.71 -3.42 -14.48
C SER A 160 2.20 -3.02 -13.08
N THR A 161 1.42 -3.90 -12.46
CA THR A 161 1.03 -3.75 -11.04
C THR A 161 2.22 -3.82 -10.08
N SER A 162 3.32 -4.49 -10.47
CA SER A 162 4.54 -4.62 -9.65
C SER A 162 5.47 -3.41 -9.72
N GLY A 163 5.27 -2.50 -10.67
CA GLY A 163 6.19 -1.40 -10.92
C GLY A 163 6.25 -1.00 -12.38
N TYR A 164 7.20 -0.14 -12.71
CA TYR A 164 7.41 0.41 -14.05
C TYR A 164 8.82 0.97 -14.17
N LYS A 165 9.24 1.24 -15.40
CA LYS A 165 10.47 1.97 -15.69
C LYS A 165 10.17 3.25 -16.42
N TRP A 166 11.09 4.18 -16.30
CA TRP A 166 11.04 5.47 -16.96
C TRP A 166 12.40 5.85 -17.52
N ILE A 167 12.41 6.46 -18.70
CA ILE A 167 13.64 6.97 -19.32
C ILE A 167 13.39 8.34 -19.94
N GLY A 168 14.33 9.25 -19.69
CA GLY A 168 14.41 10.58 -20.27
C GLY A 168 15.60 10.65 -21.22
N GLU A 169 15.35 11.08 -22.45
CA GLU A 169 16.31 11.01 -23.55
C GLU A 169 16.22 12.26 -24.42
N TRP A 170 17.35 12.72 -24.95
CA TRP A 170 17.30 13.59 -26.11
C TRP A 170 17.17 12.73 -27.37
N VAL A 171 16.30 13.13 -28.28
CA VAL A 171 16.14 12.49 -29.60
C VAL A 171 16.14 13.55 -30.68
N ASP A 172 16.71 13.24 -31.85
CA ASP A 172 16.58 14.13 -33.01
C ASP A 172 15.14 14.11 -33.57
N LYS A 173 14.82 15.01 -34.50
CA LYS A 173 13.45 15.10 -35.06
C LYS A 173 12.99 13.84 -35.79
N THR A 174 13.91 12.99 -36.24
CA THR A 174 13.58 11.70 -36.89
C THR A 174 13.53 10.53 -35.91
N GLU A 175 13.92 10.76 -34.65
CA GLU A 175 14.08 9.74 -33.60
C GLU A 175 15.04 8.60 -33.96
N THR A 176 15.94 8.83 -34.93
CA THR A 176 16.97 7.86 -35.34
C THR A 176 18.20 7.94 -34.45
N VAL A 177 18.48 9.12 -33.90
CA VAL A 177 19.54 9.37 -32.92
C VAL A 177 18.91 9.58 -31.57
N THR A 178 19.21 8.67 -30.64
CA THR A 178 18.73 8.74 -29.26
C THR A 178 19.91 8.83 -28.30
N PHE A 179 19.78 9.70 -27.30
CA PHE A 179 20.77 9.90 -26.26
C PHE A 179 20.08 9.89 -24.89
N PRO A 180 20.01 8.72 -24.22
CA PRO A 180 19.41 8.64 -22.90
C PRO A 180 20.22 9.42 -21.87
N THR A 181 19.59 10.26 -21.06
CA THR A 181 20.28 11.08 -20.05
C THR A 181 19.87 10.74 -18.61
N TRP A 182 18.71 10.10 -18.44
CA TRP A 182 18.16 9.78 -17.13
C TRP A 182 17.29 8.52 -17.20
N LYS A 183 17.44 7.59 -16.26
CA LYS A 183 16.60 6.41 -16.11
C LYS A 183 16.13 6.24 -14.67
N ILE A 184 14.93 5.69 -14.51
CA ILE A 184 14.35 5.35 -13.22
C ILE A 184 13.75 3.95 -13.30
N ASP A 185 14.03 3.12 -12.32
CA ASP A 185 13.43 1.79 -12.13
C ASP A 185 12.61 1.81 -10.84
N CYS A 186 11.31 1.55 -10.93
CA CYS A 186 10.37 1.62 -9.82
C CYS A 186 9.76 0.27 -9.50
N LYS A 187 9.75 -0.08 -8.22
CA LYS A 187 9.02 -1.21 -7.65
C LYS A 187 7.88 -0.71 -6.79
N ARG A 188 6.68 -1.24 -7.02
CA ARG A 188 5.48 -0.91 -6.27
C ARG A 188 5.71 -1.19 -4.79
N VAL A 189 5.36 -0.24 -3.93
CA VAL A 189 5.22 -0.53 -2.50
C VAL A 189 3.98 -1.40 -2.37
N THR A 190 4.17 -2.69 -2.15
CA THR A 190 3.08 -3.57 -1.78
C THR A 190 2.79 -3.35 -0.29
N ASP A 191 1.52 -3.21 0.07
CA ASP A 191 1.06 -3.29 1.46
C ASP A 191 1.16 -4.75 1.97
N GLU A 192 2.25 -5.45 1.68
CA GLU A 192 2.57 -6.68 2.39
C GLU A 192 2.86 -6.26 3.82
N LYS A 193 1.86 -6.47 4.69
CA LYS A 193 2.08 -6.46 6.14
C LYS A 193 3.34 -7.29 6.38
N SER A 194 4.33 -6.68 7.04
CA SER A 194 5.54 -7.41 7.42
C SER A 194 5.14 -8.73 8.09
N ASP A 195 5.91 -9.79 7.88
CA ASP A 195 5.62 -11.09 8.51
C ASP A 195 5.43 -10.96 10.03
N LEU A 196 6.16 -10.03 10.67
CA LEU A 196 5.97 -9.68 12.08
C LEU A 196 4.57 -9.15 12.40
N THR A 197 4.02 -8.28 11.55
CA THR A 197 2.65 -7.76 11.69
C THR A 197 1.64 -8.89 11.50
N VAL A 198 1.83 -9.76 10.51
CA VAL A 198 0.94 -10.91 10.27
C VAL A 198 0.92 -11.85 11.47
N ILE A 199 2.09 -12.18 12.04
CA ILE A 199 2.18 -13.02 13.24
C ILE A 199 1.46 -12.36 14.43
N LYS A 200 1.66 -11.05 14.67
CA LYS A 200 0.94 -10.32 15.75
C LYS A 200 -0.58 -10.30 15.56
N ASP A 201 -1.04 -10.18 14.33
CA ASP A 201 -2.46 -10.26 14.00
C ASP A 201 -3.00 -11.67 14.26
N ASN A 202 -2.24 -12.72 13.90
CA ASN A 202 -2.60 -14.11 14.17
C ASN A 202 -2.65 -14.43 15.67
N ILE A 203 -1.74 -13.90 16.47
CA ILE A 203 -1.75 -14.02 17.95
C ILE A 203 -3.04 -13.40 18.54
N SER A 204 -3.40 -12.23 18.03
CA SER A 204 -4.65 -11.55 18.43
C SER A 204 -5.88 -12.34 17.99
N ALA A 205 -5.85 -12.91 16.79
CA ALA A 205 -6.93 -13.73 16.24
C ALA A 205 -7.07 -15.06 17.00
N PHE A 206 -5.99 -15.70 17.41
CA PHE A 206 -6.00 -16.90 18.26
C PHE A 206 -6.76 -16.64 19.55
N SER A 207 -6.44 -15.54 20.24
CA SER A 207 -7.11 -15.16 21.48
C SER A 207 -8.60 -14.90 21.28
N LYS A 208 -8.99 -14.26 20.17
CA LYS A 208 -10.39 -14.05 19.80
C LYS A 208 -11.12 -15.37 19.50
N ALA A 209 -10.49 -16.29 18.77
CA ALA A 209 -11.06 -17.59 18.47
C ALA A 209 -11.28 -18.40 19.75
N TYR A 210 -10.32 -18.36 20.69
CA TYR A 210 -10.44 -19.06 21.96
C TYR A 210 -11.56 -18.49 22.84
N MET A 211 -11.62 -17.16 22.98
CA MET A 211 -12.69 -16.48 23.74
C MET A 211 -14.09 -16.69 23.14
N SER A 212 -14.19 -16.77 21.82
CA SER A 212 -15.48 -17.01 21.14
C SER A 212 -15.90 -18.48 21.11
N GLY A 213 -15.04 -19.40 21.57
CA GLY A 213 -15.29 -20.84 21.51
C GLY A 213 -15.31 -21.40 20.09
N ASN A 214 -14.75 -20.69 19.12
CA ASN A 214 -14.65 -21.15 17.74
C ASN A 214 -13.43 -22.06 17.56
N ILE A 215 -13.58 -23.30 18.01
CA ILE A 215 -12.49 -24.28 18.08
C ILE A 215 -11.99 -24.68 16.68
N ASN A 216 -12.87 -24.71 15.68
CA ASN A 216 -12.43 -25.04 14.32
C ASN A 216 -11.50 -23.95 13.76
N ASP A 217 -11.83 -22.68 13.95
CA ASP A 217 -10.97 -21.57 13.49
C ASP A 217 -9.67 -21.53 14.28
N LEU A 218 -9.71 -21.78 15.59
CA LEU A 218 -8.52 -21.89 16.43
C LEU A 218 -7.59 -23.01 15.93
N VAL A 219 -8.12 -24.21 15.69
CA VAL A 219 -7.32 -25.35 15.20
C VAL A 219 -6.78 -25.11 13.79
N ASN A 220 -7.50 -24.36 12.95
CA ASN A 220 -7.05 -24.00 11.60
C ASN A 220 -5.86 -23.04 11.56
N MET A 221 -5.52 -22.41 12.69
CA MET A 221 -4.31 -21.60 12.85
C MET A 221 -3.05 -22.43 13.01
N TYR A 222 -3.16 -23.72 13.32
CA TYR A 222 -2.04 -24.64 13.36
C TYR A 222 -1.75 -25.21 11.96
N THR A 223 -0.50 -25.64 11.74
CA THR A 223 -0.18 -26.50 10.59
C THR A 223 -0.94 -27.83 10.72
N ASP A 224 -1.11 -28.55 9.61
CA ASP A 224 -1.85 -29.83 9.64
C ASP A 224 -1.19 -30.86 10.58
N ASP A 225 0.13 -30.77 10.75
CA ASP A 225 0.99 -31.56 11.64
C ASP A 225 1.41 -30.81 12.93
N GLY A 226 0.67 -29.76 13.30
CA GLY A 226 0.98 -28.91 14.46
C GLY A 226 0.94 -29.67 15.78
N LYS A 227 1.77 -29.25 16.74
CA LYS A 227 1.95 -29.94 18.03
C LYS A 227 1.77 -28.99 19.19
N ILE A 228 1.05 -29.44 20.21
CA ILE A 228 0.96 -28.75 21.50
C ILE A 228 1.62 -29.59 22.60
N PHE A 229 2.16 -28.90 23.61
CA PHE A 229 2.91 -29.50 24.71
C PHE A 229 2.30 -29.07 26.06
N PRO A 230 1.05 -29.49 26.37
CA PRO A 230 0.40 -29.06 27.60
C PRO A 230 1.09 -29.62 28.84
N ASN A 231 0.98 -28.89 29.96
CA ASN A 231 1.48 -29.37 31.25
C ASN A 231 0.88 -30.74 31.60
N ASN A 232 1.72 -31.65 32.11
CA ASN A 232 1.36 -32.98 32.59
C ASN A 232 0.72 -33.93 31.55
N LEU A 233 0.85 -33.63 30.26
CA LEU A 233 0.41 -34.50 29.16
C LEU A 233 1.59 -34.88 28.25
N LYS A 234 1.39 -35.93 27.44
CA LYS A 234 2.27 -36.21 26.29
C LYS A 234 2.05 -35.15 25.22
N ILE A 235 2.99 -35.05 24.28
CA ILE A 235 2.83 -34.23 23.07
C ILE A 235 1.58 -34.71 22.32
N LEU A 236 0.74 -33.75 21.95
CA LEU A 236 -0.46 -33.96 21.14
C LEU A 236 -0.21 -33.41 19.74
N GLU A 237 -0.65 -34.11 18.70
CA GLU A 237 -0.29 -33.80 17.32
C GLU A 237 -1.50 -33.85 16.37
N GLY A 238 -1.55 -32.86 15.47
CA GLY A 238 -2.52 -32.80 14.39
C GLY A 238 -3.91 -32.34 14.83
N LYS A 239 -4.76 -32.04 13.84
CA LYS A 239 -6.04 -31.36 14.06
C LYS A 239 -7.00 -32.10 15.00
N THR A 240 -6.99 -33.43 15.01
CA THR A 240 -7.89 -34.23 15.86
C THR A 240 -7.57 -34.04 17.35
N ASP A 241 -6.31 -34.22 17.73
CA ASP A 241 -5.88 -34.10 19.13
C ASP A 241 -5.98 -32.65 19.60
N LEU A 242 -5.58 -31.70 18.76
CA LEU A 242 -5.70 -30.26 19.05
C LEU A 242 -7.16 -29.87 19.26
N LYS A 243 -8.08 -30.32 18.40
CA LYS A 243 -9.52 -30.05 18.57
C LYS A 243 -10.04 -30.63 19.87
N SER A 244 -9.63 -31.85 20.23
CA SER A 244 -10.01 -32.45 21.52
C SER A 244 -9.48 -31.64 22.71
N TYR A 245 -8.25 -31.13 22.63
CA TYR A 245 -7.63 -30.35 23.70
C TYR A 245 -8.28 -28.98 23.87
N TRP A 246 -8.49 -28.25 22.77
CA TRP A 246 -9.01 -26.87 22.80
C TRP A 246 -10.52 -26.80 23.04
N THR A 247 -11.25 -27.93 22.96
CA THR A 247 -12.70 -27.95 23.18
C THR A 247 -13.05 -27.50 24.60
N ILE A 248 -13.78 -26.39 24.68
CA ILE A 248 -14.27 -25.85 25.94
C ILE A 248 -15.43 -26.73 26.44
N PRO A 249 -15.35 -27.28 27.67
CA PRO A 249 -16.44 -28.09 28.23
C PRO A 249 -17.75 -27.31 28.35
N GLU A 250 -18.87 -27.99 28.23
CA GLU A 250 -20.19 -27.38 28.43
C GLU A 250 -20.27 -26.68 29.80
N GLY A 251 -20.87 -25.49 29.84
CA GLY A 251 -20.97 -24.69 31.07
C GLY A 251 -19.70 -23.94 31.47
N VAL A 252 -18.59 -24.11 30.75
CA VAL A 252 -17.35 -23.33 30.92
C VAL A 252 -17.28 -22.23 29.86
N LYS A 253 -16.75 -21.05 30.21
CA LYS A 253 -16.49 -19.97 29.26
C LYS A 253 -15.11 -19.37 29.45
N ILE A 254 -14.43 -19.04 28.35
CA ILE A 254 -13.19 -18.25 28.39
C ILE A 254 -13.57 -16.78 28.29
N LEU A 255 -13.54 -16.07 29.42
CA LEU A 255 -13.93 -14.66 29.50
C LEU A 255 -12.83 -13.73 28.97
N HIS A 256 -11.58 -14.13 29.15
CA HIS A 256 -10.42 -13.39 28.70
C HIS A 256 -9.31 -14.34 28.28
N HIS A 257 -8.63 -13.98 27.20
CA HIS A 257 -7.35 -14.55 26.81
C HIS A 257 -6.53 -13.48 26.12
N LYS A 258 -5.25 -13.36 26.47
CA LYS A 258 -4.31 -12.48 25.82
C LYS A 258 -2.92 -13.09 25.84
N VAL A 259 -2.27 -12.98 24.70
CA VAL A 259 -0.88 -13.40 24.49
C VAL A 259 -0.06 -12.13 24.23
N THR A 260 1.02 -11.97 24.98
CA THR A 260 1.91 -10.79 24.91
C THR A 260 3.32 -11.25 24.54
N PRO A 261 3.70 -11.14 23.26
CA PRO A 261 5.06 -11.44 22.81
C PRO A 261 6.09 -10.56 23.49
N THR A 262 7.17 -11.17 23.96
CA THR A 262 8.37 -10.45 24.42
C THR A 262 9.33 -10.25 23.25
N GLU A 263 9.50 -11.29 22.42
CA GLU A 263 10.29 -11.24 21.19
C GLU A 263 9.66 -12.14 20.14
N ILE A 264 9.72 -11.69 18.88
CA ILE A 264 9.43 -12.51 17.71
C ILE A 264 10.62 -12.38 16.77
N LYS A 265 11.32 -13.48 16.50
CA LYS A 265 12.43 -13.55 15.57
C LYS A 265 12.03 -14.36 14.35
N ILE A 266 12.21 -13.79 13.15
CA ILE A 266 11.82 -14.42 11.89
C ILE A 266 13.08 -14.79 11.11
N GLU A 267 13.17 -16.05 10.68
CA GLU A 267 14.24 -16.62 9.89
C GLU A 267 13.64 -17.38 8.70
N ASN A 268 13.57 -16.70 7.54
CA ASN A 268 12.89 -17.21 6.34
C ASN A 268 11.43 -17.59 6.64
N ASP A 269 11.06 -18.85 6.40
CA ASP A 269 9.72 -19.38 6.60
C ASP A 269 9.47 -19.92 8.02
N ILE A 270 10.33 -19.60 8.98
CA ILE A 270 10.19 -19.98 10.39
C ILE A 270 10.24 -18.73 11.28
N ALA A 271 9.44 -18.69 12.34
CA ALA A 271 9.58 -17.69 13.39
C ALA A 271 9.53 -18.29 14.79
N TYR A 272 10.33 -17.70 15.69
CA TYR A 272 10.40 -18.04 17.11
C TYR A 272 9.72 -16.91 17.88
N ASP A 273 8.71 -17.26 18.65
CA ASP A 273 7.91 -16.32 19.44
C ASP A 273 7.86 -16.80 20.89
N TYR A 274 8.26 -15.96 21.83
CA TYR A 274 8.12 -16.27 23.24
C TYR A 274 7.62 -15.07 24.03
N GLY A 275 6.92 -15.34 25.12
CA GLY A 275 6.41 -14.30 25.99
C GLY A 275 5.50 -14.83 27.07
N TYR A 276 4.51 -14.01 27.41
CA TYR A 276 3.57 -14.29 28.49
C TYR A 276 2.14 -14.38 27.96
N TYR A 277 1.33 -15.17 28.64
CA TYR A 277 -0.11 -15.23 28.39
C TYR A 277 -0.87 -15.04 29.70
N GLU A 278 -2.08 -14.52 29.60
CA GLU A 278 -3.02 -14.36 30.70
C GLU A 278 -4.43 -14.70 30.23
N GLY A 279 -5.25 -15.18 31.15
CA GLY A 279 -6.62 -15.52 30.86
C GLY A 279 -7.51 -15.62 32.10
N LYS A 280 -8.81 -15.69 31.83
CA LYS A 280 -9.84 -15.83 32.84
C LYS A 280 -10.93 -16.77 32.34
N THR A 281 -11.27 -17.74 33.16
CA THR A 281 -12.30 -18.74 32.87
C THR A 281 -13.44 -18.63 33.85
N LEU A 282 -14.68 -18.73 33.36
CA LEU A 282 -15.87 -18.96 34.18
C LEU A 282 -16.13 -20.47 34.25
N THR A 283 -16.14 -21.04 35.45
CA THR A 283 -16.41 -22.47 35.67
C THR A 283 -17.91 -22.79 35.62
N LYS A 284 -18.25 -24.09 35.64
CA LYS A 284 -19.64 -24.57 35.73
C LYS A 284 -20.35 -24.07 36.99
N GLU A 285 -19.59 -23.91 38.07
CA GLU A 285 -20.03 -23.41 39.38
C GLU A 285 -20.16 -21.87 39.41
N LYS A 286 -19.96 -21.20 38.27
CA LYS A 286 -19.95 -19.74 38.10
C LYS A 286 -18.85 -19.03 38.88
N GLU A 287 -17.73 -19.72 39.14
CA GLU A 287 -16.54 -19.11 39.72
C GLU A 287 -15.62 -18.58 38.62
N GLU A 288 -15.06 -17.39 38.83
CA GLU A 288 -14.05 -16.82 37.93
C GLU A 288 -12.64 -17.22 38.40
N ILE A 289 -11.90 -17.91 37.54
CA ILE A 289 -10.52 -18.32 37.81
C ILE A 289 -9.60 -17.61 36.82
N SER A 290 -8.68 -16.81 37.35
CA SER A 290 -7.59 -16.19 36.57
C SER A 290 -6.39 -17.12 36.49
N TRP A 291 -5.72 -17.10 35.35
CA TRP A 291 -4.53 -17.90 35.10
C TRP A 291 -3.56 -17.12 34.22
N GLN A 292 -2.26 -17.39 34.39
CA GLN A 292 -1.20 -16.76 33.63
C GLN A 292 0.00 -17.70 33.50
N GLY A 293 0.83 -17.45 32.49
CA GLY A 293 2.04 -18.22 32.29
C GLY A 293 2.94 -17.64 31.21
N LYS A 294 3.89 -18.47 30.79
CA LYS A 294 4.84 -18.16 29.71
C LYS A 294 4.78 -19.23 28.64
N TYR A 295 5.13 -18.87 27.41
CA TYR A 295 5.05 -19.74 26.25
C TYR A 295 6.25 -19.61 25.33
N ILE A 296 6.40 -20.61 24.46
CA ILE A 296 7.17 -20.54 23.21
C ILE A 296 6.28 -21.09 22.10
N ILE A 297 6.16 -20.34 21.01
CA ILE A 297 5.51 -20.74 19.77
C ILE A 297 6.55 -20.74 18.65
N ILE A 298 6.59 -21.83 17.89
CA ILE A 298 7.28 -21.89 16.60
C ILE A 298 6.24 -21.74 15.50
N TRP A 299 6.37 -20.68 14.71
CA TRP A 299 5.56 -20.43 13.53
C TRP A 299 6.24 -20.99 12.28
N LYS A 300 5.45 -21.46 11.33
CA LYS A 300 5.91 -21.89 10.01
C LYS A 300 5.06 -21.25 8.92
N LYS A 301 5.70 -20.72 7.89
CA LYS A 301 5.04 -20.16 6.70
C LYS A 301 4.76 -21.30 5.71
N ILE A 302 3.49 -21.54 5.41
CA ILE A 302 3.05 -22.56 4.44
C ILE A 302 2.13 -21.87 3.44
N ASN A 303 2.44 -21.96 2.15
CA ASN A 303 1.67 -21.30 1.08
C ASN A 303 1.46 -19.79 1.34
N ASN A 304 2.50 -19.11 1.83
CA ASN A 304 2.48 -17.70 2.22
C ASN A 304 1.62 -17.35 3.45
N GLU A 305 1.12 -18.34 4.20
CA GLU A 305 0.38 -18.16 5.46
C GLU A 305 1.22 -18.60 6.66
N TRP A 306 1.31 -17.75 7.70
CA TRP A 306 1.93 -18.11 8.97
C TRP A 306 1.00 -18.94 9.84
N LYS A 307 1.44 -20.12 10.24
CA LYS A 307 0.69 -21.04 11.10
C LYS A 307 1.53 -21.52 12.28
N ILE A 308 0.86 -21.88 13.37
CA ILE A 308 1.50 -22.44 14.56
C ILE A 308 1.96 -23.87 14.27
N TYR A 309 3.25 -24.15 14.38
CA TYR A 309 3.83 -25.47 14.20
C TYR A 309 4.06 -26.18 15.54
N LEU A 310 4.73 -25.51 16.50
CA LEU A 310 4.93 -26.03 17.86
C LEU A 310 4.44 -24.99 18.87
N ASP A 311 3.75 -25.41 19.91
CA ASP A 311 3.21 -24.52 20.94
C ASP A 311 3.34 -25.17 22.32
N ILE A 312 4.18 -24.57 23.16
CA ILE A 312 4.47 -25.04 24.51
C ILE A 312 4.32 -23.91 25.50
N TRP A 313 3.68 -24.21 26.64
CA TRP A 313 3.47 -23.23 27.68
C TRP A 313 3.53 -23.85 29.08
N ASN A 314 3.86 -23.04 30.08
CA ASN A 314 3.75 -23.42 31.47
C ASN A 314 3.25 -22.26 32.34
N ASN A 315 2.61 -22.64 33.45
CA ASN A 315 2.09 -21.67 34.40
C ASN A 315 3.23 -20.93 35.10
N VAL A 316 3.02 -19.64 35.35
CA VAL A 316 3.84 -18.84 36.25
C VAL A 316 3.03 -18.61 37.51
N ARG A 317 3.61 -18.90 38.67
CA ARG A 317 2.95 -18.58 39.94
C ARG A 317 2.99 -17.06 40.15
N PRO A 318 1.93 -16.45 40.69
CA PRO A 318 1.94 -15.05 41.11
C PRO A 318 3.12 -14.72 42.02
#